data_AF-E4N0U5-F1
#
_entry.id   AF-E4N0U5-F1
#
_cell.length_a   1.000
_cell.length_b   1.000
_cell.length_c   1.000
_cell.angle_alpha   90.00
_cell.angle_beta   90.00
_cell.angle_gamma   90.00
#
_symmetry.space_group_name_H-M   'P 1'
#
loop_
_entity.id
_entity.type
_entity.pdbx_description
1 polymer ?
#
loop_
_entity_poly.entity_id
_entity_poly.type
_entity_poly.pdbx_seq_one_letter_code
_entity_poly.pdbx_strand_id
1 'polypeptide(L)'
;MTDTADAEDGTETEDPYDEHAAYAAYAPADTLLGAVERGRGLGRSLALADRAAGAEAVLDCLRRETRWDRQSDQRHGYHARLLRESAAPVEPVLELLEGADEDTADRVLQTLAELALIGGESARDALRAHVRHGEHWQEALGHLGDRWPVESWDDLRPDALRRLGGAEPACPDDHAWRHWRGPEPERGGRGPHRMVFEPRNGRLLAVLRDPGAARGELSRALGTLASRPGTFPEVLPMITELSTTEPAWLGERALPGVFRIVRRLGPLAVEPAREWAVDSRSWLSGLGLQVLAEHGTVADAPLLLAELARQCAVGQWCGSDGLADGLARFGPAVAEAAPLLRGLWENTPHSYERPSYLRALHAITPDGTDALLHESLWDCESDARLYAVRHAPESRELAHRLARLRDSPAEDDDLRAAAAERLGR
;
A
#
# COMPACT_ATOMS: atom_id res chain seq x y z
N MET A 1 36.66 51.86 1.12
CA MET A 1 37.19 51.45 2.44
C MET A 1 36.29 52.08 3.46
N THR A 2 35.23 51.45 3.94
CA THR A 2 35.04 50.06 4.42
C THR A 2 33.55 49.74 4.22
N ASP A 3 33.18 48.88 3.28
CA ASP A 3 32.79 47.47 3.49
C ASP A 3 32.26 47.13 4.89
N THR A 4 30.95 46.90 4.97
CA THR A 4 30.29 46.19 6.08
C THR A 4 29.43 45.14 5.41
N ALA A 5 29.84 43.88 5.57
CA ALA A 5 29.17 42.71 5.03
C ALA A 5 27.98 42.37 5.95
N ASP A 6 26.77 42.43 5.41
CA ASP A 6 25.61 41.75 5.98
C ASP A 6 25.71 40.27 5.58
N ALA A 7 25.97 39.44 6.58
CA ALA A 7 25.84 38.00 6.49
C ALA A 7 24.34 37.69 6.54
N GLU A 8 23.74 37.41 5.37
CA GLU A 8 22.43 36.77 5.31
C GLU A 8 22.58 35.32 5.79
N ASP A 9 22.07 35.13 6.99
CA ASP A 9 21.80 33.86 7.66
C ASP A 9 20.84 33.03 6.79
N GLY A 10 21.42 32.15 5.97
CA GLY A 10 20.71 31.14 5.20
C GLY A 10 20.11 30.10 6.14
N THR A 11 19.00 30.45 6.76
CA THR A 11 18.10 29.49 7.40
C THR A 11 17.35 28.77 6.30
N GLU A 12 17.98 27.74 5.75
CA GLU A 12 17.29 26.66 5.05
C GLU A 12 16.14 26.21 5.95
N THR A 13 14.93 26.50 5.52
CA THR A 13 13.72 26.05 6.17
C THR A 13 13.62 24.57 5.80
N GLU A 14 14.25 23.71 6.61
CA GLU A 14 14.09 22.26 6.55
C GLU A 14 12.59 21.96 6.56
N ASP A 15 12.08 21.46 5.44
CA ASP A 15 10.74 20.91 5.37
C ASP A 15 10.71 19.68 6.30
N PRO A 16 9.89 19.66 7.35
CA PRO A 16 9.79 18.53 8.27
C PRO A 16 9.25 17.26 7.61
N TYR A 17 8.92 17.29 6.31
CA TYR A 17 8.57 16.16 5.46
C TYR A 17 9.49 15.99 4.24
N ASP A 18 10.74 16.46 4.27
CA ASP A 18 11.77 15.97 3.34
C ASP A 18 12.16 14.52 3.68
N GLU A 19 11.17 13.62 3.66
CA GLU A 19 11.34 12.18 3.74
C GLU A 19 12.10 11.66 2.50
N HIS A 20 12.18 12.45 1.42
CA HIS A 20 12.83 12.07 0.17
C HIS A 20 14.34 11.91 0.27
N ALA A 21 15.01 12.63 1.18
CA ALA A 21 16.46 12.51 1.39
C ALA A 21 16.87 11.29 2.23
N ALA A 22 15.94 10.64 2.96
CA ALA A 22 16.22 9.56 3.90
C ALA A 22 15.81 8.15 3.43
N TYR A 23 15.19 8.01 2.25
CA TYR A 23 14.94 6.70 1.64
C TYR A 23 16.25 6.15 1.07
N ALA A 24 16.94 5.36 1.90
CA ALA A 24 18.14 4.59 1.59
C ALA A 24 18.22 4.18 0.12
N ALA A 25 19.34 4.49 -0.54
CA ALA A 25 19.61 4.10 -1.92
C ALA A 25 19.43 2.58 -2.05
N TYR A 26 18.28 2.16 -2.56
CA TYR A 26 18.00 0.77 -2.86
C TYR A 26 19.13 0.23 -3.72
N ALA A 27 19.59 -0.99 -3.42
CA ALA A 27 20.55 -1.66 -4.28
C ALA A 27 19.96 -1.79 -5.71
N PRO A 28 20.82 -1.92 -6.75
CA PRO A 28 20.35 -2.06 -8.12
C PRO A 28 19.31 -3.19 -8.24
N ALA A 29 18.22 -2.92 -8.97
CA ALA A 29 17.02 -3.77 -8.96
C ALA A 29 17.23 -5.20 -9.48
N ASP A 30 18.31 -5.43 -10.21
CA ASP A 30 18.73 -6.73 -10.76
C ASP A 30 19.70 -7.50 -9.86
N THR A 31 20.09 -6.93 -8.72
CA THR A 31 20.92 -7.61 -7.70
C THR A 31 20.06 -8.38 -6.70
N LEU A 32 20.66 -9.35 -6.01
CA LEU A 32 19.99 -10.11 -4.94
C LEU A 32 19.37 -9.17 -3.90
N LEU A 33 20.19 -8.28 -3.34
CA LEU A 33 19.77 -7.36 -2.30
C LEU A 33 18.68 -6.41 -2.84
N GLY A 34 18.86 -5.82 -4.02
CA GLY A 34 17.87 -4.90 -4.59
C GLY A 34 16.52 -5.56 -4.89
N ALA A 35 16.53 -6.82 -5.33
CA ALA A 35 15.31 -7.57 -5.57
C ALA A 35 14.60 -7.98 -4.26
N VAL A 36 15.37 -8.30 -3.20
CA VAL A 36 14.82 -8.60 -1.86
C VAL A 36 14.24 -7.36 -1.20
N GLU A 37 14.94 -6.22 -1.25
CA GLU A 37 14.47 -4.94 -0.71
C GLU A 37 13.12 -4.52 -1.30
N ARG A 38 12.89 -4.81 -2.58
CA ARG A 38 11.64 -4.51 -3.29
C ARG A 38 10.59 -5.62 -3.13
N GLY A 39 10.92 -6.77 -2.53
CA GLY A 39 9.98 -7.88 -2.37
C GLY A 39 9.61 -8.58 -3.69
N ARG A 40 10.52 -8.61 -4.67
CA ARG A 40 10.28 -9.23 -5.99
C ARG A 40 10.51 -10.73 -5.97
N GLY A 41 9.77 -11.46 -6.81
CA GLY A 41 10.02 -12.90 -7.02
C GLY A 41 11.44 -13.21 -7.55
N LEU A 42 12.08 -12.27 -8.27
CA LEU A 42 13.49 -12.39 -8.64
C LEU A 42 14.39 -12.54 -7.41
N GLY A 43 14.10 -11.81 -6.34
CA GLY A 43 14.86 -11.86 -5.09
C GLY A 43 14.82 -13.25 -4.47
N ARG A 44 13.66 -13.95 -4.54
CA ARG A 44 13.56 -15.36 -4.16
C ARG A 44 14.47 -16.24 -5.01
N SER A 45 14.42 -16.13 -6.33
CA SER A 45 15.22 -16.98 -7.22
C SER A 45 16.72 -16.82 -6.96
N LEU A 46 17.18 -15.57 -6.76
CA LEU A 46 18.56 -15.26 -6.41
C LEU A 46 18.92 -15.76 -5.00
N ALA A 47 18.04 -15.56 -4.01
CA ALA A 47 18.25 -16.00 -2.64
C ALA A 47 18.35 -17.53 -2.51
N LEU A 48 17.63 -18.29 -3.35
CA LEU A 48 17.73 -19.75 -3.34
C LEU A 48 18.96 -20.28 -4.08
N ALA A 49 19.55 -19.49 -4.97
CA ALA A 49 20.83 -19.81 -5.61
C ALA A 49 22.00 -19.69 -4.63
N ASP A 50 21.96 -18.70 -3.73
CA ASP A 50 22.88 -18.55 -2.59
C ASP A 50 22.08 -18.27 -1.30
N ARG A 51 21.75 -19.35 -0.59
CA ARG A 51 20.89 -19.29 0.61
C ARG A 51 21.49 -18.46 1.74
N ALA A 52 22.82 -18.45 1.88
CA ALA A 52 23.49 -17.68 2.92
C ALA A 52 23.39 -16.18 2.60
N ALA A 53 23.72 -15.80 1.36
CA ALA A 53 23.57 -14.41 0.92
C ALA A 53 22.09 -13.97 0.93
N GLY A 54 21.16 -14.87 0.61
CA GLY A 54 19.73 -14.60 0.67
C GLY A 54 19.23 -14.35 2.10
N ALA A 55 19.71 -15.12 3.08
CA ALA A 55 19.39 -14.89 4.49
C ALA A 55 19.96 -13.55 4.98
N GLU A 56 21.21 -13.23 4.64
CA GLU A 56 21.82 -11.92 4.98
C GLU A 56 21.06 -10.76 4.33
N ALA A 57 20.63 -10.88 3.08
CA ALA A 57 19.84 -9.83 2.41
C ALA A 57 18.50 -9.57 3.14
N VAL A 58 17.86 -10.61 3.68
CA VAL A 58 16.67 -10.45 4.52
C VAL A 58 17.02 -9.77 5.84
N LEU A 59 18.11 -10.18 6.51
CA LEU A 59 18.57 -9.54 7.74
C LEU A 59 18.88 -8.05 7.52
N ASP A 60 19.47 -7.68 6.39
CA ASP A 60 19.69 -6.28 6.03
C ASP A 60 18.37 -5.51 5.90
N CYS A 61 17.36 -6.09 5.24
CA CYS A 61 16.01 -5.50 5.17
C CYS A 61 15.29 -5.44 6.53
N LEU A 62 15.67 -6.29 7.49
CA LEU A 62 15.16 -6.25 8.87
C LEU A 62 15.97 -5.32 9.78
N ARG A 63 17.19 -4.93 9.40
CA ARG A 63 17.97 -3.89 10.08
C ARG A 63 17.57 -2.49 9.66
N ARG A 64 17.20 -2.30 8.38
CA ARG A 64 16.84 -0.99 7.83
C ARG A 64 15.44 -1.01 7.23
N GLU A 65 14.67 0.07 7.38
CA GLU A 65 13.37 0.16 6.70
C GLU A 65 13.60 0.20 5.18
N THR A 66 12.90 -0.69 4.49
CA THR A 66 12.95 -0.84 3.03
C THR A 66 11.58 -0.75 2.39
N ARG A 67 10.50 -0.73 3.20
CA ARG A 67 9.14 -0.54 2.73
C ARG A 67 8.95 0.93 2.39
N TRP A 68 8.44 1.19 1.20
CA TRP A 68 8.14 2.55 0.77
C TRP A 68 6.99 3.16 1.58
N ASP A 69 5.92 2.39 1.76
CA ASP A 69 4.79 2.74 2.61
C ASP A 69 4.41 1.53 3.45
N ARG A 70 4.73 1.59 4.74
CA ARG A 70 4.46 0.50 5.69
C ARG A 70 2.97 0.18 5.85
N GLN A 71 2.07 1.08 5.46
CA GLN A 71 0.61 0.86 5.56
C GLN A 71 0.09 -0.08 4.47
N SER A 72 0.81 -0.17 3.34
CA SER A 72 0.38 -0.91 2.16
C SER A 72 1.34 -2.03 1.74
N ASP A 73 2.52 -2.14 2.37
CA ASP A 73 3.59 -3.08 1.98
C ASP A 73 3.53 -4.44 2.70
N GLN A 74 3.50 -5.52 1.92
CA GLN A 74 3.37 -6.90 2.41
C GLN A 74 4.70 -7.69 2.56
N ARG A 75 5.85 -7.00 2.63
CA ARG A 75 7.17 -7.67 2.64
C ARG A 75 7.48 -8.56 3.84
N HIS A 76 6.83 -8.36 4.99
CA HIS A 76 6.99 -9.21 6.17
C HIS A 76 6.71 -10.70 5.85
N GLY A 77 5.62 -10.99 5.13
CA GLY A 77 5.31 -12.36 4.67
C GLY A 77 6.30 -12.87 3.63
N TYR A 78 6.82 -12.00 2.77
CA TYR A 78 7.87 -12.34 1.80
C TYR A 78 9.18 -12.72 2.48
N HIS A 79 9.65 -11.91 3.43
CA HIS A 79 10.86 -12.19 4.22
C HIS A 79 10.73 -13.49 5.01
N ALA A 80 9.60 -13.74 5.65
CA ALA A 80 9.32 -14.99 6.35
C ALA A 80 9.42 -16.22 5.42
N ARG A 81 8.83 -16.13 4.22
CA ARG A 81 8.93 -17.20 3.20
C ARG A 81 10.38 -17.43 2.76
N LEU A 82 11.17 -16.37 2.56
CA LEU A 82 12.58 -16.50 2.22
C LEU A 82 13.40 -17.15 3.33
N LEU A 83 13.25 -16.70 4.58
CA LEU A 83 13.94 -17.30 5.72
C LEU A 83 13.64 -18.80 5.82
N ARG A 84 12.37 -19.18 5.66
CA ARG A 84 11.96 -20.59 5.68
C ARG A 84 12.52 -21.40 4.51
N GLU A 85 12.42 -20.90 3.28
CA GLU A 85 12.89 -21.63 2.10
C GLU A 85 14.42 -21.73 2.01
N SER A 86 15.13 -20.74 2.56
CA SER A 86 16.58 -20.76 2.73
C SER A 86 17.03 -21.61 3.93
N ALA A 87 16.10 -22.11 4.76
CA ALA A 87 16.39 -22.80 6.01
C ALA A 87 17.33 -21.97 6.93
N ALA A 88 17.10 -20.65 6.97
CA ALA A 88 17.89 -19.74 7.79
C ALA A 88 17.60 -19.98 9.28
N PRO A 89 18.63 -19.91 10.15
CA PRO A 89 18.43 -19.89 11.60
C PRO A 89 17.59 -18.68 12.01
N VAL A 90 16.77 -18.83 13.05
CA VAL A 90 15.91 -17.73 13.54
C VAL A 90 16.69 -16.81 14.46
N GLU A 91 17.78 -17.30 15.06
CA GLU A 91 18.56 -16.61 16.09
C GLU A 91 19.06 -15.24 15.62
N PRO A 92 19.64 -15.06 14.42
CA PRO A 92 20.05 -13.75 13.94
C PRO A 92 18.89 -12.76 13.75
N VAL A 93 17.66 -13.26 13.54
CA VAL A 93 16.46 -12.41 13.47
C VAL A 93 16.04 -11.95 14.86
N LEU A 94 16.18 -12.82 15.86
CA LEU A 94 15.87 -12.49 17.27
C LEU A 94 16.86 -11.52 17.87
N GLU A 95 18.15 -11.63 17.52
CA GLU A 95 19.19 -10.68 17.92
C GLU A 95 18.85 -9.23 17.51
N LEU A 96 18.08 -9.04 16.43
CA LEU A 96 17.62 -7.71 16.01
C LEU A 96 16.61 -7.07 16.96
N LEU A 97 16.01 -7.81 17.89
CA LEU A 97 15.12 -7.25 18.91
C LEU A 97 15.88 -6.62 20.08
N GLU A 98 17.16 -6.94 20.26
CA GLU A 98 17.95 -6.42 21.37
C GLU A 98 18.26 -4.93 21.17
N GLY A 99 17.63 -4.08 22.01
CA GLY A 99 17.81 -2.63 21.92
C GLY A 99 17.16 -1.99 20.68
N ALA A 100 16.26 -2.70 20.01
CA ALA A 100 15.50 -2.19 18.87
C ALA A 100 14.58 -1.03 19.29
N ASP A 101 14.48 -0.02 18.43
CA ASP A 101 13.39 0.94 18.48
C ASP A 101 12.04 0.29 18.10
N GLU A 102 10.95 1.03 18.29
CA GLU A 102 9.58 0.56 18.05
C GLU A 102 9.38 0.10 16.60
N ASP A 103 9.88 0.85 15.62
CA ASP A 103 9.73 0.53 14.19
C ASP A 103 10.53 -0.72 13.78
N THR A 104 11.72 -0.92 14.34
CA THR A 104 12.52 -2.12 14.10
C THR A 104 11.93 -3.34 14.77
N ALA A 105 11.48 -3.19 16.02
CA ALA A 105 10.81 -4.26 16.73
C ALA A 105 9.53 -4.69 16.02
N ASP A 106 8.69 -3.75 15.59
CA ASP A 106 7.47 -4.04 14.84
C ASP A 106 7.74 -4.87 13.58
N ARG A 107 8.71 -4.45 12.75
CA ARG A 107 9.12 -5.18 11.53
C ARG A 107 9.59 -6.60 11.79
N VAL A 108 10.44 -6.76 12.80
CA VAL A 108 11.01 -8.06 13.17
C VAL A 108 9.91 -8.97 13.72
N LEU A 109 9.06 -8.46 14.61
CA LEU A 109 7.96 -9.21 15.22
C LEU A 109 6.91 -9.61 14.16
N GLN A 110 6.56 -8.72 13.23
CA GLN A 110 5.67 -9.03 12.12
C GLN A 110 6.23 -10.17 11.24
N THR A 111 7.53 -10.13 10.93
CA THR A 111 8.21 -11.18 10.15
C THR A 111 8.27 -12.51 10.90
N LEU A 112 8.55 -12.49 12.21
CA LEU A 112 8.53 -13.69 13.05
C LEU A 112 7.13 -14.29 13.14
N ALA A 113 6.09 -13.46 13.26
CA ALA A 113 4.69 -13.89 13.33
C ALA A 113 4.28 -14.62 12.05
N GLU A 114 4.70 -14.10 10.89
CA GLU A 114 4.52 -14.77 9.61
C GLU A 114 5.31 -16.08 9.52
N LEU A 115 6.59 -16.07 9.89
CA LEU A 115 7.46 -17.25 9.85
C LEU A 115 6.88 -18.40 10.68
N ALA A 116 6.35 -18.08 11.86
CA ALA A 116 5.74 -19.05 12.73
C ALA A 116 4.35 -19.49 12.26
N LEU A 117 3.57 -18.63 11.60
CA LEU A 117 2.31 -19.00 10.95
C LEU A 117 2.54 -20.01 9.82
N ILE A 118 3.61 -19.84 9.03
CA ILE A 118 4.00 -20.80 8.00
C ILE A 118 4.80 -21.99 8.55
N GLY A 119 4.86 -22.21 9.86
CA GLY A 119 5.39 -23.44 10.46
C GLY A 119 6.80 -23.35 11.07
N GLY A 120 7.35 -22.15 11.28
CA GLY A 120 8.60 -21.96 12.04
C GLY A 120 8.38 -22.12 13.54
N GLU A 121 8.67 -23.30 14.09
CA GLU A 121 8.47 -23.59 15.52
C GLU A 121 9.34 -22.71 16.43
N SER A 122 10.64 -22.54 16.11
CA SER A 122 11.53 -21.68 16.90
C SER A 122 11.05 -20.22 16.93
N ALA A 123 10.50 -19.71 15.81
CA ALA A 123 9.90 -18.38 15.76
C ALA A 123 8.65 -18.28 16.64
N ARG A 124 7.82 -19.34 16.68
CA ARG A 124 6.64 -19.41 17.55
C ARG A 124 7.02 -19.34 19.02
N ASP A 125 7.98 -20.16 19.41
CA ASP A 125 8.44 -20.23 20.80
C ASP A 125 9.09 -18.90 21.21
N ALA A 126 9.87 -18.30 20.32
CA ALA A 126 10.48 -17.00 20.56
C ALA A 126 9.45 -15.87 20.70
N LEU A 127 8.42 -15.79 19.86
CA LEU A 127 7.34 -14.81 20.00
C LEU A 127 6.61 -14.97 21.33
N ARG A 128 6.26 -16.20 21.70
CA ARG A 128 5.59 -16.49 22.98
C ARG A 128 6.48 -16.14 24.16
N ALA A 129 7.79 -16.40 24.07
CA ALA A 129 8.75 -15.93 25.07
C ALA A 129 8.85 -14.41 25.11
N HIS A 130 8.78 -13.74 23.96
CA HIS A 130 8.80 -12.27 23.86
C HIS A 130 7.57 -11.64 24.51
N VAL A 131 6.37 -12.20 24.33
CA VAL A 131 5.17 -11.76 25.07
C VAL A 131 5.37 -11.88 26.59
N ARG A 132 6.07 -12.93 27.05
CA ARG A 132 6.31 -13.15 28.48
C ARG A 132 7.41 -12.28 29.06
N HIS A 133 8.46 -12.00 28.29
CA HIS A 133 9.73 -11.46 28.82
C HIS A 133 10.31 -10.28 28.04
N GLY A 134 9.97 -10.10 26.76
CA GLY A 134 10.51 -9.07 25.88
C GLY A 134 10.07 -7.66 26.22
N GLU A 135 10.76 -6.66 25.66
CA GLU A 135 10.46 -5.24 25.84
C GLU A 135 9.18 -4.85 25.08
N HIS A 136 9.11 -5.21 23.80
CA HIS A 136 8.01 -4.94 22.85
C HIS A 136 6.93 -6.03 22.89
N TRP A 137 6.51 -6.38 24.10
CA TRP A 137 5.63 -7.53 24.34
C TRP A 137 4.18 -7.31 23.91
N GLN A 138 3.70 -6.06 23.88
CA GLN A 138 2.32 -5.75 23.48
C GLN A 138 2.17 -5.85 21.96
N GLU A 139 3.18 -5.39 21.22
CA GLU A 139 3.33 -5.48 19.78
C GLU A 139 3.38 -6.95 19.36
N ALA A 140 4.20 -7.76 20.03
CA ALA A 140 4.27 -9.20 19.79
C ALA A 140 2.91 -9.90 20.02
N LEU A 141 2.18 -9.49 21.06
CA LEU A 141 0.83 -10.00 21.34
C LEU A 141 -0.18 -9.54 20.28
N GLY A 142 -0.08 -8.30 19.81
CA GLY A 142 -0.90 -7.74 18.73
C GLY A 142 -0.76 -8.55 17.44
N HIS A 143 0.48 -8.81 17.01
CA HIS A 143 0.78 -9.61 15.82
C HIS A 143 0.28 -11.06 15.90
N LEU A 144 0.41 -11.70 17.08
CA LEU A 144 -0.20 -13.02 17.31
C LEU A 144 -1.72 -12.96 17.24
N GLY A 145 -2.32 -11.95 17.89
CA GLY A 145 -3.76 -11.78 17.98
C GLY A 145 -4.44 -11.57 16.63
N ASP A 146 -3.79 -10.86 15.71
CA ASP A 146 -4.40 -10.44 14.45
C ASP A 146 -4.64 -11.62 13.48
N ARG A 147 -3.63 -12.47 13.28
CA ARG A 147 -3.66 -13.49 12.21
C ARG A 147 -3.79 -14.93 12.72
N TRP A 148 -3.53 -15.20 14.00
CA TRP A 148 -3.47 -16.58 14.50
C TRP A 148 -4.77 -17.01 15.19
N PRO A 149 -5.11 -18.32 15.11
CA PRO A 149 -6.23 -18.88 15.86
C PRO A 149 -6.11 -18.57 17.36
N VAL A 150 -7.23 -18.20 17.99
CA VAL A 150 -7.28 -17.79 19.41
C VAL A 150 -6.62 -18.81 20.33
N GLU A 151 -6.81 -20.10 20.05
CA GLU A 151 -6.29 -21.21 20.85
C GLU A 151 -4.76 -21.23 20.92
N SER A 152 -4.08 -20.55 20.01
CA SER A 152 -2.61 -20.50 19.93
C SER A 152 -1.96 -19.44 20.83
N TRP A 153 -2.74 -18.51 21.38
CA TRP A 153 -2.24 -17.40 22.20
C TRP A 153 -3.11 -17.03 23.40
N ASP A 154 -4.35 -17.55 23.51
CA ASP A 154 -5.25 -17.23 24.63
C ASP A 154 -4.64 -17.60 26.01
N ASP A 155 -3.80 -18.63 26.05
CA ASP A 155 -3.08 -19.05 27.24
C ASP A 155 -2.09 -18.01 27.78
N LEU A 156 -1.73 -17.00 26.98
CA LEU A 156 -0.83 -15.90 27.36
C LEU A 156 -1.54 -14.82 28.21
N ARG A 157 -2.88 -14.88 28.36
CA ARG A 157 -3.65 -13.89 29.11
C ARG A 157 -3.11 -13.60 30.52
N PRO A 158 -2.79 -14.60 31.37
CA PRO A 158 -2.30 -14.31 32.72
C PRO A 158 -0.96 -13.58 32.71
N ASP A 159 -0.07 -13.92 31.76
CA ASP A 159 1.22 -13.25 31.56
C ASP A 159 1.02 -11.80 31.12
N ALA A 160 0.15 -11.57 30.12
CA ALA A 160 -0.17 -10.24 29.62
C ALA A 160 -0.77 -9.34 30.71
N LEU A 161 -1.74 -9.82 31.49
CA LEU A 161 -2.36 -9.06 32.59
C LEU A 161 -1.36 -8.76 33.72
N ARG A 162 -0.49 -9.71 34.05
CA ARG A 162 0.58 -9.52 35.04
C ARG A 162 1.57 -8.44 34.60
N ARG A 163 1.97 -8.45 33.32
CA ARG A 163 2.88 -7.45 32.75
C ARG A 163 2.25 -6.07 32.66
N LEU A 164 0.96 -6.01 32.29
CA LEU A 164 0.21 -4.77 32.20
C LEU A 164 0.10 -4.07 33.57
N GLY A 165 0.09 -4.83 34.67
CA GLY A 165 0.17 -4.27 36.03
C GLY A 165 -1.00 -3.35 36.41
N GLY A 166 -2.14 -3.47 35.72
CA GLY A 166 -3.30 -2.60 35.89
C GLY A 166 -3.29 -1.33 35.04
N ALA A 167 -2.28 -1.10 34.20
CA ALA A 167 -2.29 -0.05 33.19
C ALA A 167 -3.31 -0.35 32.07
N GLU A 168 -3.60 0.64 31.23
CA GLU A 168 -4.36 0.42 29.99
C GLU A 168 -3.41 -0.08 28.89
N PRO A 169 -3.81 -1.04 28.04
CA PRO A 169 -2.99 -1.47 26.91
C PRO A 169 -2.67 -0.30 25.97
N ALA A 170 -1.53 -0.36 25.29
CA ALA A 170 -1.12 0.67 24.32
C ALA A 170 -2.15 0.81 23.18
N CYS A 171 -2.64 -0.33 22.68
CA CYS A 171 -3.69 -0.42 21.68
C CYS A 171 -4.85 -1.24 22.23
N PRO A 172 -5.79 -0.62 22.98
CA PRO A 172 -6.90 -1.33 23.59
C PRO A 172 -7.78 -2.04 22.56
N ASP A 173 -7.84 -1.55 21.31
CA ASP A 173 -8.67 -2.09 20.25
C ASP A 173 -8.05 -3.28 19.49
N ASP A 174 -6.85 -3.72 19.87
CA ASP A 174 -6.26 -4.92 19.26
C ASP A 174 -7.10 -6.17 19.55
N HIS A 175 -7.01 -7.15 18.63
CA HIS A 175 -7.85 -8.33 18.67
C HIS A 175 -7.72 -9.11 19.99
N ALA A 176 -6.51 -9.29 20.52
CA ALA A 176 -6.28 -9.99 21.78
C ALA A 176 -7.01 -9.34 22.97
N TRP A 177 -6.91 -8.01 23.10
CA TRP A 177 -7.57 -7.27 24.17
C TRP A 177 -9.08 -7.25 24.02
N ARG A 178 -9.60 -7.05 22.81
CA ARG A 178 -11.03 -7.17 22.52
C ARG A 178 -11.57 -8.56 22.87
N HIS A 179 -10.84 -9.61 22.51
CA HIS A 179 -11.20 -10.98 22.83
C HIS A 179 -11.30 -11.21 24.35
N TRP A 180 -10.28 -10.82 25.13
CA TRP A 180 -10.25 -11.03 26.59
C TRP A 180 -11.20 -10.16 27.39
N ARG A 181 -11.53 -8.96 26.91
CA ARG A 181 -12.56 -8.10 27.52
C ARG A 181 -13.96 -8.69 27.35
N GLY A 182 -14.17 -9.54 26.33
CA GLY A 182 -15.49 -10.02 25.95
C GLY A 182 -16.31 -8.95 25.24
N PRO A 183 -17.57 -9.25 24.86
CA PRO A 183 -18.43 -8.27 24.22
C PRO A 183 -18.62 -7.05 25.14
N GLU A 184 -18.37 -5.84 24.62
CA GLU A 184 -18.74 -4.63 25.34
C GLU A 184 -20.25 -4.70 25.63
N PRO A 185 -20.70 -4.40 26.87
CA PRO A 185 -22.12 -4.17 27.09
C PRO A 185 -22.55 -3.07 26.13
N GLU A 186 -23.64 -3.30 25.38
CA GLU A 186 -24.18 -2.32 24.44
C GLU A 186 -24.20 -0.96 25.13
N ARG A 187 -23.28 -0.07 24.75
CA ARG A 187 -23.31 1.30 25.23
C ARG A 187 -24.63 1.84 24.72
N GLY A 188 -25.57 1.99 25.65
CA GLY A 188 -26.97 2.35 25.38
C GLY A 188 -27.02 3.33 24.24
N GLY A 189 -27.72 2.92 23.17
CA GLY A 189 -27.73 3.61 21.89
C GLY A 189 -27.78 5.10 22.10
N ARG A 190 -26.86 5.82 21.43
CA ARG A 190 -26.91 7.29 21.33
C ARG A 190 -28.38 7.68 21.19
N GLY A 191 -28.87 8.44 22.17
CA GLY A 191 -30.24 8.93 22.18
C GLY A 191 -30.61 9.51 20.82
N PRO A 192 -31.91 9.50 20.46
CA PRO A 192 -32.38 9.71 19.10
C PRO A 192 -31.60 10.84 18.46
N HIS A 193 -30.84 10.50 17.41
CA HIS A 193 -30.18 11.46 16.55
C HIS A 193 -31.17 12.60 16.34
N ARG A 194 -30.81 13.81 16.81
CA ARG A 194 -31.50 15.02 16.43
C ARG A 194 -31.63 14.94 14.92
N MET A 195 -32.86 14.82 14.40
CA MET A 195 -33.13 14.85 12.97
C MET A 195 -32.63 16.21 12.48
N VAL A 196 -31.35 16.29 12.16
CA VAL A 196 -30.82 17.36 11.33
C VAL A 196 -31.45 17.05 9.99
N PHE A 197 -32.40 17.88 9.57
CA PHE A 197 -32.92 17.82 8.22
C PHE A 197 -31.71 17.91 7.29
N GLU A 198 -31.36 16.77 6.71
CA GLU A 198 -30.29 16.70 5.74
C GLU A 198 -30.60 17.69 4.62
N PRO A 199 -29.69 18.62 4.28
CA PRO A 199 -29.97 19.62 3.28
C PRO A 199 -30.32 18.93 1.96
N ARG A 200 -31.41 19.32 1.30
CA ARG A 200 -31.76 18.79 -0.03
C ARG A 200 -30.60 19.03 -1.01
N ASN A 201 -30.42 18.15 -2.01
CA ASN A 201 -29.33 18.26 -2.99
C ASN A 201 -29.22 19.67 -3.60
N GLY A 202 -30.35 20.31 -3.94
CA GLY A 202 -30.37 21.68 -4.46
C GLY A 202 -29.78 22.73 -3.51
N ARG A 203 -29.92 22.56 -2.18
CA ARG A 203 -29.29 23.47 -1.20
C ARG A 203 -27.78 23.24 -1.10
N LEU A 204 -27.33 21.99 -1.21
CA LEU A 204 -25.90 21.67 -1.24
C LEU A 204 -25.25 22.24 -2.50
N LEU A 205 -25.89 22.07 -3.67
CA LEU A 205 -25.44 22.67 -4.92
C LEU A 205 -25.44 24.19 -4.88
N ALA A 206 -26.41 24.82 -4.19
CA ALA A 206 -26.42 26.26 -4.01
C ALA A 206 -25.23 26.75 -3.16
N VAL A 207 -24.83 26.01 -2.12
CA VAL A 207 -23.62 26.30 -1.35
C VAL A 207 -22.37 26.21 -2.24
N LEU A 208 -22.29 25.20 -3.11
CA LEU A 208 -21.15 25.07 -4.04
C LEU A 208 -21.05 26.21 -5.06
N ARG A 209 -22.19 26.83 -5.43
CA ARG A 209 -22.24 27.97 -6.36
C ARG A 209 -22.00 29.31 -5.69
N ASP A 210 -21.99 29.37 -4.36
CA ASP A 210 -21.87 30.62 -3.63
C ASP A 210 -20.39 31.01 -3.52
N PRO A 211 -19.92 32.07 -4.21
CA PRO A 211 -18.53 32.50 -4.16
C PRO A 211 -18.13 33.00 -2.76
N GLY A 212 -19.09 33.31 -1.89
CA GLY A 212 -18.86 33.73 -0.51
C GLY A 212 -18.84 32.58 0.51
N ALA A 213 -19.11 31.34 0.10
CA ALA A 213 -19.16 30.21 1.03
C ALA A 213 -17.78 29.90 1.62
N ALA A 214 -17.74 29.63 2.92
CA ALA A 214 -16.49 29.23 3.57
C ALA A 214 -16.04 27.84 3.07
N ARG A 215 -14.72 27.62 2.96
CA ARG A 215 -14.13 26.36 2.45
C ARG A 215 -14.55 25.13 3.24
N GLY A 216 -14.80 25.27 4.54
CA GLY A 216 -15.37 24.22 5.40
C GLY A 216 -16.83 23.89 5.06
N GLU A 217 -17.60 24.86 4.58
CA GLU A 217 -18.99 24.65 4.13
C GLU A 217 -19.03 23.95 2.78
N LEU A 218 -18.17 24.36 1.85
CA LEU A 218 -17.97 23.70 0.56
C LEU A 218 -17.55 22.24 0.76
N SER A 219 -16.54 21.98 1.62
CA SER A 219 -16.07 20.63 1.94
C SER A 219 -17.18 19.75 2.53
N ARG A 220 -18.00 20.27 3.45
CA ARG A 220 -19.15 19.51 4.00
C ARG A 220 -20.22 19.25 2.94
N ALA A 221 -20.50 20.23 2.08
CA ALA A 221 -21.48 20.07 1.01
C ALA A 221 -21.04 18.99 0.02
N LEU A 222 -19.77 19.01 -0.39
CA LEU A 222 -19.13 17.98 -1.22
C LEU A 222 -19.17 16.62 -0.55
N GLY A 223 -18.69 16.51 0.71
CA GLY A 223 -18.70 15.25 1.45
C GLY A 223 -20.10 14.66 1.57
N THR A 224 -21.11 15.49 1.79
CA THR A 224 -22.52 15.06 1.87
C THR A 224 -23.02 14.56 0.51
N LEU A 225 -22.82 15.32 -0.57
CA LEU A 225 -23.20 14.90 -1.92
C LEU A 225 -22.48 13.61 -2.33
N ALA A 226 -21.18 13.52 -2.06
CA ALA A 226 -20.35 12.37 -2.38
C ALA A 226 -20.65 11.13 -1.51
N SER A 227 -21.51 11.23 -0.50
CA SER A 227 -21.98 10.10 0.29
C SER A 227 -23.38 9.64 -0.14
N ARG A 228 -24.13 10.46 -0.88
CA ARG A 228 -25.51 10.17 -1.31
C ARG A 228 -25.56 9.31 -2.58
N PRO A 229 -26.57 8.47 -2.77
CA PRO A 229 -26.77 7.78 -4.04
C PRO A 229 -27.05 8.79 -5.17
N GLY A 230 -26.51 8.52 -6.36
CA GLY A 230 -26.72 9.31 -7.58
C GLY A 230 -25.48 10.08 -8.07
N THR A 231 -25.64 10.71 -9.23
CA THR A 231 -24.64 11.54 -9.90
C THR A 231 -25.10 12.99 -9.94
N PHE A 232 -24.16 13.94 -9.80
CA PHE A 232 -24.47 15.38 -9.74
C PHE A 232 -23.67 16.16 -10.80
N PRO A 233 -24.03 16.05 -12.10
CA PRO A 233 -23.31 16.72 -13.19
C PRO A 233 -23.23 18.23 -13.03
N GLU A 234 -24.18 18.82 -12.29
CA GLU A 234 -24.21 20.25 -11.99
C GLU A 234 -22.96 20.74 -11.26
N VAL A 235 -22.17 19.86 -10.65
CA VAL A 235 -20.91 20.19 -9.96
C VAL A 235 -19.76 20.46 -10.95
N LEU A 236 -19.81 19.90 -12.17
CA LEU A 236 -18.70 19.98 -13.15
C LEU A 236 -18.18 21.41 -13.38
N PRO A 237 -19.03 22.44 -13.61
CA PRO A 237 -18.55 23.78 -13.89
C PRO A 237 -17.85 24.45 -12.70
N MET A 238 -17.99 23.92 -11.48
CA MET A 238 -17.42 24.47 -10.26
C MET A 238 -16.10 23.79 -9.86
N ILE A 239 -15.73 22.65 -10.47
CA ILE A 239 -14.60 21.81 -10.01
C ILE A 239 -13.31 22.61 -9.87
N THR A 240 -13.00 23.46 -10.84
CA THR A 240 -11.75 24.22 -10.90
C THR A 240 -11.62 25.28 -9.81
N GLU A 241 -12.71 25.63 -9.12
CA GLU A 241 -12.76 26.60 -8.02
C GLU A 241 -12.79 25.94 -6.62
N LEU A 242 -12.95 24.61 -6.58
CA LEU A 242 -13.08 23.82 -5.35
C LEU A 242 -11.71 23.39 -4.82
N SER A 243 -10.80 24.35 -4.67
CA SER A 243 -9.48 24.17 -4.07
C SER A 243 -9.33 24.88 -2.72
N THR A 244 -8.24 24.56 -2.03
CA THR A 244 -7.76 25.21 -0.81
C THR A 244 -6.23 25.24 -0.82
N THR A 245 -5.66 26.26 -0.17
CA THR A 245 -4.22 26.37 0.09
C THR A 245 -3.90 26.16 1.57
N GLU A 246 -4.87 25.70 2.37
CA GLU A 246 -4.68 25.49 3.81
C GLU A 246 -4.48 24.01 4.09
N PRO A 247 -3.48 23.60 4.89
CA PRO A 247 -2.37 24.42 5.38
C PRO A 247 -1.39 24.80 4.26
N ALA A 248 -0.79 25.99 4.36
CA ALA A 248 0.04 26.61 3.31
C ALA A 248 1.19 25.73 2.78
N TRP A 249 1.81 24.93 3.64
CA TRP A 249 2.94 24.06 3.27
C TRP A 249 2.56 22.95 2.29
N LEU A 250 1.28 22.57 2.19
CA LEU A 250 0.80 21.60 1.20
C LEU A 250 0.52 22.20 -0.18
N GLY A 251 0.63 23.53 -0.33
CA GLY A 251 0.26 24.23 -1.55
C GLY A 251 -1.23 24.12 -1.90
N GLU A 252 -1.56 24.47 -3.15
CA GLU A 252 -2.95 24.39 -3.64
C GLU A 252 -3.37 22.93 -3.88
N ARG A 253 -4.52 22.54 -3.32
CA ARG A 253 -5.08 21.18 -3.43
C ARG A 253 -6.60 21.20 -3.53
N ALA A 254 -7.18 20.12 -4.02
CA ALA A 254 -8.63 19.96 -4.07
C ALA A 254 -9.25 19.94 -2.66
N LEU A 255 -10.47 20.47 -2.53
CA LEU A 255 -11.24 20.33 -1.29
C LEU A 255 -11.60 18.85 -1.04
N PRO A 256 -11.66 18.40 0.23
CA PRO A 256 -12.13 17.06 0.57
C PRO A 256 -13.48 16.73 -0.10
N GLY A 257 -13.51 15.60 -0.83
CA GLY A 257 -14.70 15.12 -1.54
C GLY A 257 -14.74 15.42 -3.04
N VAL A 258 -13.88 16.30 -3.58
CA VAL A 258 -13.79 16.57 -5.03
C VAL A 258 -13.48 15.30 -5.83
N PHE A 259 -12.40 14.58 -5.48
CA PHE A 259 -12.05 13.33 -6.15
C PHE A 259 -13.20 12.31 -6.13
N ARG A 260 -13.85 12.15 -4.96
CA ARG A 260 -14.96 11.20 -4.79
C ARG A 260 -16.18 11.57 -5.64
N ILE A 261 -16.54 12.85 -5.70
CA ILE A 261 -17.72 13.28 -6.48
C ILE A 261 -17.45 13.19 -7.98
N VAL A 262 -16.25 13.55 -8.43
CA VAL A 262 -15.87 13.47 -9.85
C VAL A 262 -15.79 12.02 -10.33
N ARG A 263 -15.19 11.12 -9.53
CA ARG A 263 -15.18 9.68 -9.86
C ARG A 263 -16.58 9.10 -10.09
N ARG A 264 -17.59 9.59 -9.36
CA ARG A 264 -18.99 9.16 -9.55
C ARG A 264 -19.65 9.71 -10.80
N LEU A 265 -19.17 10.82 -11.35
CA LEU A 265 -19.66 11.34 -12.64
C LEU A 265 -19.27 10.41 -13.79
N GLY A 266 -18.16 9.69 -13.62
CA GLY A 266 -17.68 8.69 -14.57
C GLY A 266 -17.47 9.28 -15.97
N PRO A 267 -18.04 8.67 -17.03
CA PRO A 267 -17.90 9.16 -18.40
C PRO A 267 -18.32 10.62 -18.63
N LEU A 268 -19.21 11.17 -17.79
CA LEU A 268 -19.65 12.57 -17.91
C LEU A 268 -18.52 13.58 -17.66
N ALA A 269 -17.46 13.17 -16.97
CA ALA A 269 -16.31 14.02 -16.66
C ALA A 269 -15.20 13.95 -17.72
N VAL A 270 -15.28 13.05 -18.72
CA VAL A 270 -14.18 12.81 -19.68
C VAL A 270 -13.81 14.07 -20.47
N GLU A 271 -14.80 14.81 -20.96
CA GLU A 271 -14.50 15.99 -21.78
C GLU A 271 -13.83 17.11 -20.97
N PRO A 272 -14.38 17.55 -19.81
CA PRO A 272 -13.66 18.47 -18.93
C PRO A 272 -12.28 17.94 -18.49
N ALA A 273 -12.15 16.63 -18.27
CA ALA A 273 -10.90 16.03 -17.82
C ALA A 273 -9.74 16.17 -18.81
N ARG A 274 -10.01 16.32 -20.13
CA ARG A 274 -8.97 16.61 -21.12
C ARG A 274 -8.33 17.97 -20.91
N GLU A 275 -9.14 18.97 -20.54
CA GLU A 275 -8.64 20.30 -20.20
C GLU A 275 -7.91 20.27 -18.86
N TRP A 276 -8.47 19.55 -17.87
CA TRP A 276 -7.86 19.43 -16.55
C TRP A 276 -6.49 18.75 -16.60
N ALA A 277 -6.34 17.67 -17.38
CA ALA A 277 -5.12 16.88 -17.47
C ALA A 277 -3.87 17.69 -17.88
N VAL A 278 -4.05 18.80 -18.61
CA VAL A 278 -2.97 19.69 -19.05
C VAL A 278 -2.89 21.00 -18.26
N ASP A 279 -3.70 21.15 -17.20
CA ASP A 279 -3.68 22.32 -16.31
C ASP A 279 -2.39 22.36 -15.49
N SER A 280 -1.91 23.56 -15.18
CA SER A 280 -0.67 23.76 -14.41
C SER A 280 -0.81 23.42 -12.92
N ARG A 281 -2.04 23.35 -12.39
CA ARG A 281 -2.31 22.94 -11.01
C ARG A 281 -2.24 21.42 -10.91
N SER A 282 -1.23 20.92 -10.20
CA SER A 282 -0.95 19.48 -10.04
C SER A 282 -2.17 18.67 -9.60
N TRP A 283 -2.96 19.17 -8.64
CA TRP A 283 -4.16 18.49 -8.15
C TRP A 283 -5.23 18.34 -9.24
N LEU A 284 -5.38 19.33 -10.12
CA LEU A 284 -6.39 19.34 -11.17
C LEU A 284 -5.94 18.49 -12.36
N SER A 285 -4.66 18.58 -12.74
CA SER A 285 -4.05 17.66 -13.70
C SER A 285 -4.16 16.21 -13.25
N GLY A 286 -3.82 15.90 -12.00
CA GLY A 286 -3.98 14.55 -11.44
C GLY A 286 -5.44 14.06 -11.46
N LEU A 287 -6.40 14.94 -11.14
CA LEU A 287 -7.83 14.62 -11.23
C LEU A 287 -8.28 14.32 -12.67
N GLY A 288 -7.83 15.13 -13.64
CA GLY A 288 -8.11 14.93 -15.06
C GLY A 288 -7.55 13.60 -15.55
N LEU A 289 -6.27 13.34 -15.27
CA LEU A 289 -5.59 12.09 -15.63
C LEU A 289 -6.25 10.86 -15.01
N GLN A 290 -6.71 10.95 -13.75
CA GLN A 290 -7.48 9.86 -13.12
C GLN A 290 -8.77 9.57 -13.90
N VAL A 291 -9.55 10.59 -14.27
CA VAL A 291 -10.79 10.41 -15.04
C VAL A 291 -10.49 9.81 -16.42
N LEU A 292 -9.43 10.25 -17.09
CA LEU A 292 -9.02 9.72 -18.39
C LEU A 292 -8.53 8.27 -18.27
N ALA A 293 -7.82 7.92 -17.20
CA ALA A 293 -7.41 6.55 -16.93
C ALA A 293 -8.61 5.63 -16.68
N GLU A 294 -9.62 6.07 -15.93
CA GLU A 294 -10.80 5.25 -15.61
C GLU A 294 -11.85 5.20 -16.74
N HIS A 295 -12.01 6.28 -17.52
CA HIS A 295 -13.12 6.44 -18.46
C HIS A 295 -12.74 6.94 -19.86
N GLY A 296 -11.50 7.38 -20.06
CA GLY A 296 -11.01 7.85 -21.35
C GLY A 296 -10.95 6.78 -22.43
N THR A 297 -10.55 7.21 -23.61
CA THR A 297 -10.40 6.40 -24.83
C THR A 297 -8.93 6.32 -25.23
N VAL A 298 -8.61 5.49 -26.22
CA VAL A 298 -7.23 5.39 -26.73
C VAL A 298 -6.68 6.73 -27.26
N ALA A 299 -7.56 7.67 -27.65
CA ALA A 299 -7.15 9.02 -28.05
C ALA A 299 -6.54 9.84 -26.89
N ASP A 300 -6.84 9.45 -25.65
CA ASP A 300 -6.36 10.10 -24.43
C ASP A 300 -5.04 9.47 -23.91
N ALA A 301 -4.61 8.35 -24.50
CA ALA A 301 -3.40 7.64 -24.12
C ALA A 301 -2.12 8.50 -24.12
N PRO A 302 -1.90 9.44 -25.05
CA PRO A 302 -0.71 10.31 -25.00
C PRO A 302 -0.58 11.12 -23.71
N LEU A 303 -1.69 11.52 -23.08
CA LEU A 303 -1.67 12.24 -21.81
C LEU A 303 -1.25 11.32 -20.66
N LEU A 304 -1.78 10.10 -20.62
CA LEU A 304 -1.41 9.10 -19.60
C LEU A 304 0.04 8.66 -19.73
N LEU A 305 0.53 8.46 -20.96
CA LEU A 305 1.92 8.10 -21.25
C LEU A 305 2.88 9.22 -20.86
N ALA A 306 2.53 10.47 -21.16
CA ALA A 306 3.35 11.62 -20.80
C ALA A 306 3.50 11.74 -19.28
N GLU A 307 2.41 11.57 -18.53
CA GLU A 307 2.47 11.58 -17.07
C GLU A 307 3.27 10.39 -16.54
N LEU A 308 3.04 9.17 -17.03
CA LEU A 308 3.77 7.98 -16.60
C LEU A 308 5.29 8.15 -16.84
N ALA A 309 5.67 8.69 -18.00
CA ALA A 309 7.06 8.99 -18.33
C ALA A 309 7.64 10.08 -17.40
N ARG A 310 6.87 11.11 -17.07
CA ARG A 310 7.27 12.14 -16.11
C ARG A 310 7.52 11.53 -14.72
N GLN A 311 6.60 10.70 -14.23
CA GLN A 311 6.72 10.02 -12.94
C GLN A 311 7.97 9.12 -12.90
N CYS A 312 8.23 8.36 -13.97
CA CYS A 312 9.47 7.58 -14.11
C CYS A 312 10.71 8.48 -14.03
N ALA A 313 10.73 9.60 -14.76
CA ALA A 313 11.89 10.48 -14.86
C ALA A 313 12.25 11.16 -13.53
N VAL A 314 11.25 11.46 -12.68
CA VAL A 314 11.47 12.08 -11.37
C VAL A 314 11.53 11.06 -10.22
N GLY A 315 11.42 9.76 -10.50
CA GLY A 315 11.40 8.73 -9.46
C GLY A 315 10.17 8.82 -8.55
N GLN A 316 9.01 9.22 -9.09
CA GLN A 316 7.75 9.22 -8.35
C GLN A 316 7.16 7.81 -8.37
N TRP A 317 7.19 7.13 -7.23
CA TRP A 317 6.78 5.73 -7.10
C TRP A 317 5.34 5.54 -6.63
N CYS A 318 4.64 6.61 -6.25
CA CYS A 318 3.28 6.55 -5.73
C CYS A 318 2.27 7.20 -6.70
N GLY A 319 1.18 6.48 -6.97
CA GLY A 319 0.03 6.93 -7.74
C GLY A 319 0.08 6.63 -9.25
N SER A 320 1.00 5.77 -9.68
CA SER A 320 1.12 5.33 -11.09
C SER A 320 0.24 4.13 -11.41
N ASP A 321 -0.29 3.43 -10.41
CA ASP A 321 -1.21 2.30 -10.50
C ASP A 321 -2.45 2.64 -11.32
N GLY A 322 -3.08 3.77 -11.04
CA GLY A 322 -4.25 4.25 -11.77
C GLY A 322 -3.94 4.49 -13.26
N LEU A 323 -2.78 5.06 -13.56
CA LEU A 323 -2.33 5.28 -14.94
C LEU A 323 -2.06 3.94 -15.66
N ALA A 324 -1.40 3.01 -14.97
CA ALA A 324 -1.10 1.68 -15.49
C ALA A 324 -2.38 0.89 -15.79
N ASP A 325 -3.32 0.83 -14.84
CA ASP A 325 -4.62 0.20 -15.04
C ASP A 325 -5.42 0.88 -16.16
N GLY A 326 -5.33 2.21 -16.27
CA GLY A 326 -5.93 2.96 -17.37
C GLY A 326 -5.37 2.58 -18.75
N LEU A 327 -4.05 2.49 -18.87
CA LEU A 327 -3.37 2.04 -20.09
C LEU A 327 -3.69 0.58 -20.43
N ALA A 328 -3.83 -0.28 -19.42
CA ALA A 328 -4.20 -1.70 -19.60
C ALA A 328 -5.50 -1.86 -20.38
N ARG A 329 -6.46 -0.94 -20.21
CA ARG A 329 -7.76 -0.95 -20.93
C ARG A 329 -7.61 -0.82 -22.45
N PHE A 330 -6.52 -0.23 -22.93
CA PHE A 330 -6.27 -0.03 -24.35
C PHE A 330 -5.48 -1.20 -24.98
N GLY A 331 -4.93 -2.10 -24.15
CA GLY A 331 -4.26 -3.32 -24.60
C GLY A 331 -3.15 -3.04 -25.62
N PRO A 332 -3.01 -3.86 -26.68
CA PRO A 332 -1.94 -3.69 -27.67
C PRO A 332 -1.92 -2.36 -28.43
N ALA A 333 -2.97 -1.54 -28.33
CA ALA A 333 -3.02 -0.24 -29.02
C ALA A 333 -2.07 0.81 -28.43
N VAL A 334 -1.52 0.55 -27.23
CA VAL A 334 -0.54 1.42 -26.54
C VAL A 334 0.76 0.66 -26.25
N ALA A 335 1.23 -0.13 -27.22
CA ALA A 335 2.43 -0.96 -27.10
C ALA A 335 3.69 -0.17 -26.67
N GLU A 336 3.76 1.11 -27.00
CA GLU A 336 4.81 2.04 -26.58
C GLU A 336 4.91 2.24 -25.06
N ALA A 337 3.86 1.92 -24.29
CA ALA A 337 3.87 1.97 -22.84
C ALA A 337 4.75 0.88 -22.20
N ALA A 338 4.95 -0.24 -22.90
CA ALA A 338 5.51 -1.46 -22.30
C ALA A 338 6.92 -1.28 -21.71
N PRO A 339 7.88 -0.56 -22.36
CA PRO A 339 9.19 -0.32 -21.76
C PRO A 339 9.13 0.52 -20.48
N LEU A 340 8.26 1.52 -20.41
CA LEU A 340 8.08 2.36 -19.22
C LEU A 340 7.49 1.54 -18.07
N LEU A 341 6.43 0.80 -18.33
CA LEU A 341 5.78 -0.07 -17.34
C LEU A 341 6.73 -1.16 -16.83
N ARG A 342 7.57 -1.71 -17.70
CA ARG A 342 8.60 -2.68 -17.29
C ARG A 342 9.64 -2.02 -16.37
N GLY A 343 10.13 -0.84 -16.71
CA GLY A 343 11.04 -0.08 -15.86
C GLY A 343 10.45 0.20 -14.48
N LEU A 344 9.18 0.61 -14.41
CA LEU A 344 8.47 0.80 -13.14
C LEU A 344 8.31 -0.50 -12.35
N TRP A 345 7.90 -1.58 -12.99
CA TRP A 345 7.73 -2.88 -12.33
C TRP A 345 9.05 -3.40 -11.74
N GLU A 346 10.16 -3.24 -12.45
CA GLU A 346 11.48 -3.68 -12.01
C GLU A 346 12.01 -2.83 -10.85
N ASN A 347 11.82 -1.51 -10.90
CA ASN A 347 12.50 -0.55 -10.02
C ASN A 347 11.66 -0.06 -8.85
N THR A 348 10.33 -0.19 -8.89
CA THR A 348 9.44 0.38 -7.86
C THR A 348 9.79 -0.15 -6.46
N PRO A 349 10.11 0.74 -5.52
CA PRO A 349 10.14 0.41 -4.10
C PRO A 349 8.74 0.41 -3.48
N HIS A 350 7.73 0.97 -4.15
CA HIS A 350 6.34 0.94 -3.73
C HIS A 350 5.69 -0.32 -4.33
N SER A 351 5.79 -1.45 -3.62
CA SER A 351 5.35 -2.74 -4.14
C SER A 351 3.85 -2.81 -4.37
N TYR A 352 3.05 -2.05 -3.61
CA TYR A 352 1.60 -1.91 -3.79
C TYR A 352 1.19 -1.59 -5.25
N GLU A 353 2.01 -0.86 -6.00
CA GLU A 353 1.74 -0.47 -7.39
C GLU A 353 1.99 -1.61 -8.40
N ARG A 354 2.83 -2.58 -8.02
CA ARG A 354 3.35 -3.63 -8.90
C ARG A 354 2.26 -4.52 -9.53
N PRO A 355 1.18 -4.91 -8.83
CA PRO A 355 0.07 -5.62 -9.45
C PRO A 355 -0.51 -4.87 -10.66
N SER A 356 -0.64 -3.55 -10.59
CA SER A 356 -1.18 -2.72 -11.68
C SER A 356 -0.24 -2.68 -12.89
N TYR A 357 1.08 -2.59 -12.66
CA TYR A 357 2.06 -2.69 -13.74
C TYR A 357 2.04 -4.07 -14.41
N LEU A 358 1.93 -5.15 -13.63
CA LEU A 358 1.84 -6.51 -14.15
C LEU A 358 0.60 -6.69 -15.03
N ARG A 359 -0.57 -6.21 -14.56
CA ARG A 359 -1.82 -6.22 -15.34
C ARG A 359 -1.69 -5.45 -16.65
N ALA A 360 -1.12 -4.25 -16.59
CA ALA A 360 -0.91 -3.42 -17.76
C ALA A 360 0.03 -4.08 -18.78
N LEU A 361 1.18 -4.59 -18.33
CA LEU A 361 2.12 -5.31 -19.20
C LEU A 361 1.47 -6.54 -19.85
N HIS A 362 0.69 -7.33 -19.11
CA HIS A 362 0.01 -8.50 -19.66
C HIS A 362 -1.07 -8.13 -20.68
N ALA A 363 -1.83 -7.05 -20.42
CA ALA A 363 -2.85 -6.56 -21.36
C ALA A 363 -2.24 -5.99 -22.65
N ILE A 364 -1.11 -5.29 -22.55
CA ILE A 364 -0.46 -4.58 -23.67
C ILE A 364 0.43 -5.53 -24.48
N THR A 365 1.12 -6.46 -23.83
CA THR A 365 2.10 -7.37 -24.44
C THR A 365 1.92 -8.82 -23.97
N PRO A 366 0.76 -9.46 -24.25
CA PRO A 366 0.44 -10.78 -23.69
C PRO A 366 1.54 -11.82 -23.95
N ASP A 367 2.03 -11.92 -25.20
CA ASP A 367 3.06 -12.88 -25.61
C ASP A 367 4.45 -12.65 -24.97
N GLY A 368 4.66 -11.50 -24.32
CA GLY A 368 5.94 -11.09 -23.74
C GLY A 368 5.98 -11.06 -22.20
N THR A 369 4.95 -11.61 -21.53
CA THR A 369 4.78 -11.47 -20.07
C THR A 369 4.91 -12.74 -19.25
N ASP A 370 5.11 -13.90 -19.87
CA ASP A 370 5.19 -15.20 -19.18
C ASP A 370 6.23 -15.21 -18.04
N ALA A 371 7.42 -14.67 -18.29
CA ALA A 371 8.48 -14.59 -17.28
C ALA A 371 8.08 -13.72 -16.07
N LEU A 372 7.40 -12.59 -16.33
CA LEU A 372 6.92 -11.69 -15.27
C LEU A 372 5.80 -12.35 -14.47
N LEU A 373 4.86 -13.02 -15.15
CA LEU A 373 3.79 -13.77 -14.49
C LEU A 373 4.34 -14.89 -13.61
N HIS A 374 5.34 -15.64 -14.10
CA HIS A 374 6.01 -16.64 -13.28
C HIS A 374 6.69 -15.99 -12.08
N GLU A 375 7.52 -14.97 -12.28
CA GLU A 375 8.19 -14.26 -11.18
C GLU A 375 7.19 -13.78 -10.13
N SER A 376 6.07 -13.21 -10.56
CA SER A 376 5.03 -12.67 -9.68
C SER A 376 4.31 -13.72 -8.82
N LEU A 377 4.48 -15.03 -9.04
CA LEU A 377 4.00 -16.07 -8.12
C LEU A 377 4.68 -16.02 -6.73
N TRP A 378 5.81 -15.32 -6.63
CA TRP A 378 6.61 -15.16 -5.41
C TRP A 378 6.77 -13.70 -4.97
N ASP A 379 5.98 -12.80 -5.55
CA ASP A 379 5.96 -11.40 -5.15
C ASP A 379 5.56 -11.22 -3.68
N CYS A 380 5.95 -10.10 -3.07
CA CYS A 380 5.47 -9.75 -1.73
C CYS A 380 3.97 -9.47 -1.73
N GLU A 381 3.45 -8.80 -2.77
CA GLU A 381 2.04 -8.45 -2.84
C GLU A 381 1.16 -9.66 -3.18
N SER A 382 0.12 -9.88 -2.37
CA SER A 382 -0.86 -10.94 -2.61
C SER A 382 -1.62 -10.74 -3.93
N ASP A 383 -1.91 -9.50 -4.32
CA ASP A 383 -2.59 -9.19 -5.59
C ASP A 383 -1.75 -9.50 -6.83
N ALA A 384 -0.44 -9.28 -6.79
CA ALA A 384 0.47 -9.67 -7.87
C ALA A 384 0.48 -11.20 -8.02
N ARG A 385 0.53 -11.92 -6.89
CA ARG A 385 0.46 -13.38 -6.85
C ARG A 385 -0.89 -13.91 -7.31
N LEU A 386 -1.99 -13.28 -6.92
CA LEU A 386 -3.34 -13.64 -7.35
C LEU A 386 -3.49 -13.51 -8.87
N TYR A 387 -2.99 -12.41 -9.43
CA TYR A 387 -2.98 -12.22 -10.87
C TYR A 387 -2.11 -13.28 -11.57
N ALA A 388 -0.90 -13.53 -11.07
CA ALA A 388 -0.02 -14.56 -11.58
C ALA A 388 -0.66 -15.97 -11.54
N VAL A 389 -1.32 -16.35 -10.45
CA VAL A 389 -2.06 -17.62 -10.33
C VAL A 389 -3.12 -17.77 -11.42
N ARG A 390 -3.79 -16.68 -11.80
CA ARG A 390 -4.86 -16.67 -12.82
C ARG A 390 -4.34 -16.64 -14.26
N HIS A 391 -3.11 -16.22 -14.49
CA HIS A 391 -2.64 -15.91 -15.85
C HIS A 391 -1.33 -16.60 -16.25
N ALA A 392 -0.50 -17.03 -15.31
CA ALA A 392 0.77 -17.69 -15.61
C ALA A 392 0.56 -18.96 -16.47
N PRO A 393 1.42 -19.19 -17.47
CA PRO A 393 1.32 -20.36 -18.32
C PRO A 393 1.60 -21.64 -17.52
N GLU A 394 1.02 -22.75 -17.99
CA GLU A 394 1.12 -24.02 -17.29
C GLU A 394 2.57 -24.51 -17.22
N SER A 395 3.00 -24.85 -16.01
CA SER A 395 4.33 -25.42 -15.77
C SER A 395 4.32 -26.32 -14.55
N ARG A 396 5.30 -27.22 -14.46
CA ARG A 396 5.47 -28.06 -13.28
C ARG A 396 5.70 -27.21 -12.03
N GLU A 397 6.45 -26.12 -12.16
CA GLU A 397 6.72 -25.19 -11.05
C GLU A 397 5.44 -24.49 -10.58
N LEU A 398 4.58 -24.07 -11.52
CA LEU A 398 3.27 -23.51 -11.22
C LEU A 398 2.44 -24.50 -10.39
N ALA A 399 2.31 -25.76 -10.82
CA ALA A 399 1.53 -26.76 -10.09
C ALA A 399 2.00 -26.96 -8.63
N HIS A 400 3.32 -27.00 -8.38
CA HIS A 400 3.86 -27.07 -7.02
C HIS A 400 3.57 -25.80 -6.22
N ARG A 401 3.68 -24.63 -6.86
CA ARG A 401 3.42 -23.34 -6.22
C ARG A 401 1.94 -23.18 -5.85
N LEU A 402 1.02 -23.57 -6.73
CA LEU A 402 -0.42 -23.53 -6.47
C LEU A 402 -0.80 -24.40 -5.26
N ALA A 403 -0.25 -25.61 -5.15
CA ALA A 403 -0.52 -26.49 -4.00
C ALA A 403 -0.07 -25.83 -2.70
N ARG A 404 1.12 -25.21 -2.69
CA ARG A 404 1.63 -24.46 -1.53
C ARG A 404 0.77 -23.24 -1.18
N LEU A 405 0.28 -22.50 -2.18
CA LEU A 405 -0.58 -21.34 -1.96
C LEU A 405 -1.92 -21.74 -1.37
N ARG A 406 -2.59 -22.75 -1.95
CA ARG A 406 -3.87 -23.29 -1.46
C ARG A 406 -3.80 -23.68 0.02
N ASP A 407 -2.73 -24.34 0.43
CA ASP A 407 -2.60 -24.93 1.76
C ASP A 407 -1.94 -23.98 2.78
N SER A 408 -1.53 -22.77 2.37
CA SER A 408 -0.83 -21.85 3.26
C SER A 408 -1.82 -21.10 4.17
N PRO A 409 -1.65 -21.15 5.50
CA PRO A 409 -2.48 -20.37 6.43
C PRO A 409 -2.17 -18.86 6.39
N ALA A 410 -1.05 -18.46 5.80
CA ALA A 410 -0.62 -17.07 5.72
C ALA A 410 -1.18 -16.31 4.51
N GLU A 411 -1.81 -17.00 3.55
CA GLU A 411 -2.30 -16.39 2.31
C GLU A 411 -3.80 -16.07 2.40
N ASP A 412 -4.20 -15.00 1.73
CA ASP A 412 -5.59 -14.53 1.69
C ASP A 412 -6.55 -15.56 1.08
N ASP A 413 -7.80 -15.56 1.52
CA ASP A 413 -8.84 -16.49 1.08
C ASP A 413 -9.01 -16.51 -0.45
N ASP A 414 -8.98 -15.33 -1.09
CA ASP A 414 -9.11 -15.19 -2.53
C ASP A 414 -7.94 -15.83 -3.29
N LEU A 415 -6.71 -15.70 -2.76
CA LEU A 415 -5.51 -16.32 -3.34
C LEU A 415 -5.55 -17.84 -3.19
N ARG A 416 -5.96 -18.34 -2.01
CA ARG A 416 -6.12 -19.78 -1.76
C ARG A 416 -7.20 -20.40 -2.64
N ALA A 417 -8.33 -19.71 -2.78
CA ALA A 417 -9.44 -20.13 -3.63
C ALA A 417 -9.03 -20.15 -5.11
N ALA A 418 -8.37 -19.10 -5.59
CA ALA A 418 -7.86 -19.05 -6.97
C ALA A 418 -6.84 -20.17 -7.25
N ALA A 419 -5.95 -20.46 -6.30
CA ALA A 419 -4.99 -21.55 -6.44
C ALA A 419 -5.68 -22.93 -6.47
N ALA A 420 -6.69 -23.15 -5.63
CA ALA A 420 -7.50 -24.37 -5.63
C ALA A 420 -8.25 -24.57 -6.95
N GLU A 421 -8.87 -23.51 -7.47
CA GLU A 421 -9.56 -23.53 -8.75
C GLU A 421 -8.60 -23.89 -9.89
N ARG A 422 -7.42 -23.25 -9.93
CA ARG A 422 -6.40 -23.49 -10.94
C ARG A 422 -5.90 -24.94 -10.95
N LEU A 423 -5.73 -25.56 -9.78
CA LEU A 423 -5.34 -26.97 -9.64
C LEU A 423 -6.42 -27.98 -10.06
N GLY A 424 -7.69 -27.57 -10.02
CA GLY A 424 -8.82 -28.42 -10.38
C GLY A 424 -9.16 -28.42 -11.87
N ARG A 425 -8.50 -27.57 -12.67
CA ARG A 425 -8.58 -27.53 -14.13
C ARG A 425 -7.62 -28.56 -14.73
#